data_AF-A0A660N2T5-F1
#
_entry.id   AF-A0A660N2T5-F1
#
_cell.length_a   1.000
_cell.length_b   1.000
_cell.length_c   1.000
_cell.angle_alpha   90.00
_cell.angle_beta   90.00
_cell.angle_gamma   90.00
#
_symmetry.space_group_name_H-M   'P 1'
#
loop_
_entity.id
_entity.type
_entity.pdbx_description
1 polymer ?
#
loop_
_entity_poly.entity_id
_entity_poly.type
_entity_poly.pdbx_seq_one_letter_code
_entity_poly.pdbx_strand_id
1 'polypeptide(L)'
;HPLAAAAAEKQPALQAFIAECKAGSVAEADMATMEKKGMPTGRFVINPLNGERLEVWVANYVLWGYGDGAVMAVPAHDERDFAFAKQYHLPIKQVISVDGQPFDAAQWQDWYADKENGVLVNSNEFNGLNFQAAFDAIAAKLQAASAGEPKTQYRLRDWGISRQRYWGCPVPIIHCDTCGDVPVPEQDLPVVLPENVVPDGAGSPLAKMPEFYETKCPKCGGAAKRETDTMDTFVESSWYQFRYMSPRDDAHMVAPEAAAYWGQADQYIGGIEHAILHLLYARFFTKLMNDEGIVSVREPFKQLLTQGMVLAATYYRESADGKKTWFNPAEVRVQTDDKGRPVSAVLEADGQPVVIGGVEKMSKSKNNGVDPQQIIDAYGADTARLFMMFASPPEQSLEWSDAGVEGAHRFLRRLWRTVYEFVQNGGSG
;
A
#
# COMPACT_ATOMS: atom_id res chain seq x y z
N HIS A 1 -5.48 0.39 25.10
CA HIS A 1 -6.58 1.09 25.79
C HIS A 1 -6.43 0.99 27.32
N PRO A 2 -6.59 2.10 28.08
CA PRO A 2 -6.47 2.11 29.55
C PRO A 2 -7.39 1.13 30.28
N LEU A 3 -8.66 1.01 29.86
CA LEU A 3 -9.60 0.02 30.44
C LEU A 3 -9.10 -1.42 30.36
N ALA A 4 -8.50 -1.81 29.22
CA ALA A 4 -7.94 -3.14 29.04
C ALA A 4 -6.75 -3.37 29.98
N ALA A 5 -5.86 -2.38 30.12
CA ALA A 5 -4.74 -2.45 31.05
C ALA A 5 -5.20 -2.60 32.50
N ALA A 6 -6.17 -1.79 32.93
CA ALA A 6 -6.72 -1.84 34.28
C ALA A 6 -7.48 -3.15 34.57
N ALA A 7 -8.14 -3.75 33.57
CA ALA A 7 -8.76 -5.08 33.71
C ALA A 7 -7.70 -6.19 33.80
N ALA A 8 -6.60 -6.05 33.07
CA ALA A 8 -5.54 -7.05 32.99
C ALA A 8 -4.69 -7.14 34.26
N GLU A 9 -4.61 -6.11 35.10
CA GLU A 9 -3.82 -6.12 36.36
C GLU A 9 -4.05 -7.37 37.23
N LYS A 10 -5.28 -7.90 37.25
CA LYS A 10 -5.66 -9.07 38.05
C LYS A 10 -6.05 -10.30 37.20
N GLN A 11 -5.77 -10.28 35.89
CA GLN A 11 -6.17 -11.32 34.96
C GLN A 11 -4.98 -11.75 34.08
N PRO A 12 -4.18 -12.76 34.48
CA PRO A 12 -3.01 -13.21 33.73
C PRO A 12 -3.32 -13.61 32.29
N ALA A 13 -4.48 -14.24 32.05
CA ALA A 13 -4.90 -14.62 30.70
C ALA A 13 -5.14 -13.37 29.80
N LEU A 14 -5.73 -12.30 30.35
CA LEU A 14 -5.94 -11.05 29.62
C LEU A 14 -4.61 -10.32 29.36
N GLN A 15 -3.65 -10.38 30.30
CA GLN A 15 -2.29 -9.86 30.08
C GLN A 15 -1.60 -10.59 28.92
N ALA A 16 -1.68 -11.92 28.89
CA ALA A 16 -1.12 -12.73 27.81
C ALA A 16 -1.77 -12.40 26.46
N PHE A 17 -3.10 -12.24 26.41
CA PHE A 17 -3.80 -11.87 25.19
C PHE A 17 -3.45 -10.46 24.70
N ILE A 18 -3.29 -9.48 25.62
CA ILE A 18 -2.81 -8.14 25.26
C ILE A 18 -1.38 -8.22 24.71
N ALA A 19 -0.51 -9.06 25.26
CA ALA A 19 0.84 -9.26 24.76
C ALA A 19 0.85 -9.91 23.36
N GLU A 20 -0.01 -10.91 23.13
CA GLU A 20 -0.24 -11.51 21.79
C GLU A 20 -0.66 -10.43 20.78
N CYS A 21 -1.65 -9.61 21.13
CA CYS A 21 -2.13 -8.54 20.24
C CYS A 21 -1.03 -7.52 19.91
N LYS A 22 -0.14 -7.20 20.85
CA LYS A 22 0.99 -6.27 20.63
C LYS A 22 2.10 -6.85 19.75
N ALA A 23 2.25 -8.17 19.73
CA ALA A 23 3.23 -8.87 18.90
C ALA A 23 2.71 -9.15 17.47
N GLY A 24 1.40 -9.01 17.25
CA GLY A 24 0.75 -9.23 15.96
C GLY A 24 1.09 -8.17 14.91
N SER A 25 0.98 -8.56 13.63
CA SER A 25 1.08 -7.63 12.52
C SER A 25 -0.09 -6.65 12.51
N VAL A 26 0.21 -5.38 12.25
CA VAL A 26 -0.80 -4.32 12.04
C VAL A 26 -0.95 -3.97 10.56
N ALA A 27 -0.37 -4.77 9.66
CA ALA A 27 -0.53 -4.57 8.23
C ALA A 27 -1.99 -4.80 7.83
N GLU A 28 -2.54 -3.91 7.02
CA GLU A 28 -3.98 -3.89 6.69
C GLU A 28 -4.46 -5.20 6.03
N ALA A 29 -3.64 -5.79 5.15
CA ALA A 29 -3.95 -7.05 4.48
C ALA A 29 -4.01 -8.24 5.47
N ASP A 30 -3.05 -8.29 6.40
CA ASP A 30 -3.02 -9.32 7.44
C ASP A 30 -4.23 -9.17 8.37
N MET A 31 -4.57 -7.94 8.73
CA MET A 31 -5.70 -7.63 9.58
C MET A 31 -7.07 -8.00 8.99
N ALA A 32 -7.24 -7.87 7.68
CA ALA A 32 -8.49 -8.24 7.02
C ALA A 32 -8.74 -9.76 7.04
N THR A 33 -7.67 -10.55 7.06
CA THR A 33 -7.72 -12.01 6.97
C THR A 33 -7.48 -12.73 8.29
N MET A 34 -7.05 -12.00 9.33
CA MET A 34 -6.76 -12.60 10.63
C MET A 34 -8.01 -13.16 11.30
N GLU A 35 -7.82 -14.26 12.02
CA GLU A 35 -8.85 -14.80 12.91
C GLU A 35 -9.20 -13.74 13.98
N LYS A 36 -10.50 -13.45 14.13
CA LYS A 36 -10.99 -12.49 15.12
C LYS A 36 -11.03 -13.18 16.47
N LYS A 37 -10.24 -12.66 17.42
CA LYS A 37 -10.15 -13.17 18.78
C LYS A 37 -10.48 -12.08 19.76
N GLY A 38 -11.04 -12.45 20.90
CA GLY A 38 -11.26 -11.53 22.00
C GLY A 38 -11.44 -12.21 23.35
N MET A 39 -11.38 -11.39 24.38
CA MET A 39 -11.56 -11.80 25.77
C MET A 39 -12.44 -10.81 26.53
N PRO A 40 -13.37 -11.30 27.38
CA PRO A 40 -14.16 -10.44 28.25
C PRO A 40 -13.24 -9.79 29.29
N THR A 41 -13.51 -8.53 29.63
CA THR A 41 -12.75 -7.83 30.67
C THR A 41 -13.36 -7.99 32.07
N GLY A 42 -14.61 -8.43 32.17
CA GLY A 42 -15.42 -8.34 33.39
C GLY A 42 -15.79 -6.91 33.80
N ARG A 43 -15.47 -5.91 32.96
CA ARG A 43 -15.89 -4.51 33.12
C ARG A 43 -17.11 -4.25 32.26
N PHE A 44 -17.94 -3.30 32.68
CA PHE A 44 -19.19 -2.99 32.00
C PHE A 44 -19.36 -1.49 31.82
N VAL A 45 -20.05 -1.11 30.76
CA VAL A 45 -20.47 0.26 30.44
C VAL A 45 -22.00 0.31 30.32
N ILE A 46 -22.57 1.51 30.38
CA ILE A 46 -24.01 1.73 30.23
C ILE A 46 -24.26 2.35 28.87
N ASN A 47 -25.17 1.77 28.08
CA ASN A 47 -25.63 2.41 26.86
C ASN A 47 -26.48 3.64 27.22
N PRO A 48 -26.11 4.85 26.75
CA PRO A 48 -26.73 6.10 27.19
C PRO A 48 -28.20 6.28 26.72
N LEU A 49 -28.65 5.50 25.73
CA LEU A 49 -30.00 5.63 25.16
C LEU A 49 -31.01 4.68 25.79
N ASN A 50 -30.60 3.46 26.13
CA ASN A 50 -31.50 2.42 26.64
C ASN A 50 -31.17 1.96 28.08
N GLY A 51 -30.06 2.41 28.65
CA GLY A 51 -29.64 2.06 30.02
C GLY A 51 -29.12 0.64 30.19
N GLU A 52 -29.02 -0.15 29.12
CA GLU A 52 -28.53 -1.53 29.19
C GLU A 52 -27.05 -1.56 29.60
N ARG A 53 -26.71 -2.54 30.44
CA ARG A 53 -25.34 -2.78 30.89
C ARG A 53 -24.63 -3.71 29.91
N LEU A 54 -23.61 -3.21 29.23
CA LEU A 54 -22.86 -3.91 28.19
C LEU A 54 -21.47 -4.28 28.71
N GLU A 55 -21.04 -5.52 28.48
CA GLU A 55 -19.69 -5.95 28.84
C GLU A 55 -18.65 -5.40 27.85
N VAL A 56 -17.51 -4.97 28.37
CA VAL A 56 -16.37 -4.53 27.54
C VAL A 56 -15.49 -5.74 27.24
N TRP A 57 -15.15 -5.92 25.96
CA TRP A 57 -14.25 -6.96 25.49
C TRP A 57 -12.96 -6.34 24.94
N VAL A 58 -11.84 -7.05 25.10
CA VAL A 58 -10.62 -6.77 24.31
C VAL A 58 -10.69 -7.64 23.08
N ALA A 59 -10.57 -7.04 21.89
CA ALA A 59 -10.59 -7.75 20.62
C ALA A 59 -9.39 -7.36 19.76
N ASN A 60 -8.82 -8.31 19.04
CA ASN A 60 -7.59 -8.12 18.24
C ASN A 60 -7.79 -7.27 16.97
N TYR A 61 -9.04 -7.07 16.54
CA TYR A 61 -9.37 -6.27 15.35
C TYR A 61 -9.67 -4.80 15.68
N VAL A 62 -9.66 -4.41 16.97
CA VAL A 62 -9.84 -3.01 17.40
C VAL A 62 -8.47 -2.37 17.61
N LEU A 63 -8.08 -1.49 16.70
CA LEU A 63 -6.75 -0.89 16.70
C LEU A 63 -6.66 0.34 17.60
N TRP A 64 -5.65 0.35 18.45
CA TRP A 64 -5.23 1.57 19.13
C TRP A 64 -4.65 2.57 18.12
N GLY A 65 -5.04 3.84 18.21
CA GLY A 65 -4.67 4.89 17.26
C GLY A 65 -5.62 5.07 16.07
N TYR A 66 -6.70 4.28 15.98
CA TYR A 66 -7.82 4.53 15.08
C TYR A 66 -9.10 4.84 15.88
N GLY A 67 -9.69 6.01 15.66
CA GLY A 67 -10.70 6.56 16.57
C GLY A 67 -10.18 6.61 18.01
N ASP A 68 -11.02 6.26 18.97
CA ASP A 68 -10.65 6.20 20.39
C ASP A 68 -10.00 4.85 20.80
N GLY A 69 -9.76 3.95 19.85
CA GLY A 69 -9.30 2.59 20.15
C GLY A 69 -10.35 1.75 20.91
N ALA A 70 -11.63 2.08 20.71
CA ALA A 70 -12.80 1.37 21.19
C ALA A 70 -13.93 1.51 20.16
N VAL A 71 -14.75 0.47 20.00
CA VAL A 71 -15.92 0.45 19.11
C VAL A 71 -17.10 -0.20 19.82
N MET A 72 -18.32 0.21 19.48
CA MET A 72 -19.52 -0.55 19.84
C MET A 72 -19.69 -1.71 18.86
N ALA A 73 -20.14 -2.86 19.33
CA ALA A 73 -20.47 -3.99 18.48
C ALA A 73 -21.98 -4.04 18.23
N VAL A 74 -22.41 -4.15 16.98
CA VAL A 74 -23.83 -4.29 16.59
C VAL A 74 -24.00 -5.56 15.74
N PRO A 75 -23.98 -6.76 16.35
CA PRO A 75 -23.87 -8.02 15.61
C PRO A 75 -24.96 -8.27 14.58
N ALA A 76 -26.17 -7.75 14.78
CA ALA A 76 -27.25 -7.94 13.81
C ALA A 76 -27.05 -7.15 12.51
N HIS A 77 -26.13 -6.18 12.46
CA HIS A 77 -25.99 -5.21 11.36
C HIS A 77 -24.53 -4.86 10.98
N ASP A 78 -23.53 -5.53 11.57
CA ASP A 78 -22.13 -5.52 11.12
C ASP A 78 -21.63 -6.97 11.05
N GLU A 79 -21.17 -7.39 9.87
CA GLU A 79 -20.75 -8.77 9.60
C GLU A 79 -19.60 -9.23 10.51
N ARG A 80 -18.70 -8.31 10.87
CA ARG A 80 -17.56 -8.64 11.72
C ARG A 80 -18.00 -8.87 13.15
N ASP A 81 -18.91 -8.04 13.64
CA ASP A 81 -19.53 -8.21 14.94
C ASP A 81 -20.43 -9.45 14.97
N PHE A 82 -21.12 -9.78 13.87
CA PHE A 82 -21.90 -11.01 13.74
C PHE A 82 -21.00 -12.25 13.93
N ALA A 83 -19.89 -12.32 13.18
CA ALA A 83 -18.95 -13.43 13.27
C ALA A 83 -18.36 -13.56 14.69
N PHE A 84 -17.96 -12.43 15.29
CA PHE A 84 -17.44 -12.41 16.66
C PHE A 84 -18.50 -12.86 17.68
N ALA A 85 -19.73 -12.35 17.57
CA ALA A 85 -20.82 -12.73 18.46
C ALA A 85 -21.19 -14.22 18.32
N LYS A 86 -21.18 -14.78 17.11
CA LYS A 86 -21.38 -16.22 16.87
C LYS A 86 -20.30 -17.06 17.53
N GLN A 87 -19.03 -16.67 17.42
CA GLN A 87 -17.90 -17.39 18.01
C GLN A 87 -17.97 -17.40 19.55
N TYR A 88 -18.36 -16.28 20.15
CA TYR A 88 -18.38 -16.11 21.60
C TYR A 88 -19.78 -16.22 22.24
N HIS A 89 -20.80 -16.63 21.47
CA HIS A 89 -22.19 -16.78 21.90
C HIS A 89 -22.77 -15.50 22.54
N LEU A 90 -22.43 -14.34 21.98
CA LEU A 90 -22.90 -13.04 22.44
C LEU A 90 -24.29 -12.72 21.87
N PRO A 91 -25.08 -11.84 22.53
CA PRO A 91 -26.41 -11.47 22.05
C PRO A 91 -26.39 -10.82 20.67
N ILE A 92 -27.32 -11.25 19.81
CA ILE A 92 -27.56 -10.67 18.48
C ILE A 92 -28.98 -10.08 18.49
N LYS A 93 -29.11 -8.75 18.44
CA LYS A 93 -30.37 -8.02 18.58
C LYS A 93 -30.67 -7.23 17.31
N GLN A 94 -31.74 -7.62 16.61
CA GLN A 94 -32.21 -6.89 15.43
C GLN A 94 -32.73 -5.50 15.82
N VAL A 95 -32.23 -4.47 15.15
CA VAL A 95 -32.70 -3.08 15.28
C VAL A 95 -33.00 -2.41 13.93
N ILE A 96 -32.72 -3.07 12.81
CA ILE A 96 -33.09 -2.64 11.46
C ILE A 96 -33.93 -3.74 10.81
N SER A 97 -35.00 -3.35 10.13
CA SER A 97 -35.79 -4.22 9.26
C SER A 97 -35.83 -3.67 7.85
N VAL A 98 -35.74 -4.57 6.87
CA VAL A 98 -36.00 -4.27 5.46
C VAL A 98 -37.28 -4.99 5.06
N ASP A 99 -38.14 -4.32 4.29
CA ASP A 99 -39.44 -4.90 3.92
C ASP A 99 -39.28 -6.21 3.14
N GLY A 100 -40.12 -7.20 3.47
CA GLY A 100 -40.06 -8.54 2.88
C GLY A 100 -38.84 -9.39 3.26
N GLN A 101 -37.93 -8.91 4.11
CA GLN A 101 -36.71 -9.64 4.50
C GLN A 101 -36.78 -10.20 5.93
N PRO A 102 -36.86 -11.52 6.13
CA PRO A 102 -36.91 -12.13 7.46
C PRO A 102 -35.53 -12.15 8.12
N PHE A 103 -35.47 -11.79 9.40
CA PHE A 103 -34.24 -11.82 10.19
C PHE A 103 -34.00 -13.20 10.83
N ASP A 104 -32.76 -13.68 10.73
CA ASP A 104 -32.28 -14.90 11.38
C ASP A 104 -30.93 -14.64 12.08
N ALA A 105 -30.92 -14.72 13.41
CA ALA A 105 -29.70 -14.56 14.20
C ALA A 105 -28.69 -15.70 14.02
N ALA A 106 -29.09 -16.83 13.40
CA ALA A 106 -28.20 -17.97 13.19
C ALA A 106 -27.28 -17.78 11.99
N GLN A 107 -27.71 -17.04 10.96
CA GLN A 107 -27.01 -16.89 9.69
C GLN A 107 -26.97 -15.43 9.23
N TRP A 108 -25.79 -14.99 8.78
CA TRP A 108 -25.61 -13.67 8.17
C TRP A 108 -26.34 -13.60 6.81
N GLN A 109 -26.98 -12.47 6.55
CA GLN A 109 -27.57 -12.13 5.25
C GLN A 109 -27.11 -10.73 4.86
N ASP A 110 -26.80 -10.51 3.58
CA ASP A 110 -26.21 -9.25 3.12
C ASP A 110 -27.08 -8.03 3.41
N TRP A 111 -28.41 -8.18 3.40
CA TRP A 111 -29.33 -7.09 3.71
C TRP A 111 -29.20 -6.56 5.14
N TYR A 112 -28.60 -7.32 6.07
CA TYR A 112 -28.36 -6.86 7.44
C TYR A 112 -27.51 -5.58 7.49
N ALA A 113 -26.67 -5.35 6.47
CA ALA A 113 -25.84 -4.17 6.32
C ALA A 113 -26.44 -3.09 5.38
N ASP A 114 -27.68 -3.26 4.90
CA ASP A 114 -28.38 -2.29 4.05
C ASP A 114 -28.65 -0.99 4.82
N LYS A 115 -28.22 0.14 4.26
CA LYS A 115 -28.40 1.49 4.82
C LYS A 115 -29.41 2.33 4.06
N GLU A 116 -29.89 1.85 2.92
CA GLU A 116 -30.76 2.59 2.00
C GLU A 116 -32.23 2.23 2.23
N ASN A 117 -32.53 0.95 2.42
CA ASN A 117 -33.90 0.43 2.45
C ASN A 117 -34.40 0.07 3.85
N GLY A 118 -33.53 0.16 4.86
CA GLY A 118 -33.83 -0.21 6.23
C GLY A 118 -34.58 0.87 7.03
N VAL A 119 -35.46 0.42 7.92
CA VAL A 119 -36.06 1.27 8.97
C VAL A 119 -35.76 0.70 10.35
N LEU A 120 -35.68 1.58 11.36
CA LEU A 120 -35.44 1.15 12.73
C LEU A 120 -36.63 0.37 13.31
N VAL A 121 -36.31 -0.72 13.99
CA VAL A 121 -37.21 -1.54 14.82
C VAL A 121 -36.54 -1.76 16.18
N ASN A 122 -37.29 -2.16 17.21
CA ASN A 122 -36.76 -2.45 18.55
C ASN A 122 -35.87 -1.31 19.15
N SER A 123 -36.16 -0.07 18.77
CA SER A 123 -35.34 1.13 19.01
C SER A 123 -36.11 2.26 19.70
N ASN A 124 -37.11 1.92 20.53
CA ASN A 124 -37.92 2.86 21.31
C ASN A 124 -38.57 3.96 20.44
N GLU A 125 -38.33 5.23 20.77
CA GLU A 125 -38.88 6.40 20.07
C GLU A 125 -38.36 6.59 18.64
N PHE A 126 -37.33 5.83 18.23
CA PHE A 126 -36.73 5.92 16.91
C PHE A 126 -37.31 4.93 15.89
N ASN A 127 -38.25 4.07 16.31
CA ASN A 127 -38.87 3.09 15.40
C ASN A 127 -39.51 3.75 14.18
N GLY A 128 -39.34 3.13 13.01
CA GLY A 128 -39.87 3.59 11.72
C GLY A 128 -39.03 4.66 11.02
N LEU A 129 -37.98 5.19 11.65
CA LEU A 129 -37.07 6.12 11.00
C LEU A 129 -36.15 5.39 10.03
N ASN A 130 -35.91 6.01 8.87
CA ASN A 130 -34.86 5.58 7.92
C ASN A 130 -33.47 6.03 8.42
N PHE A 131 -32.41 5.61 7.73
CA PHE A 131 -31.03 5.86 8.14
C PHE A 131 -30.73 7.33 8.48
N GLN A 132 -30.99 8.27 7.57
CA GLN A 132 -30.62 9.67 7.79
C GLN A 132 -31.43 10.30 8.93
N ALA A 133 -32.74 10.08 8.97
CA ALA A 133 -33.58 10.60 10.05
C ALA A 133 -33.23 10.00 11.41
N ALA A 134 -32.88 8.70 11.45
CA ALA A 134 -32.40 8.02 12.64
C ALA A 134 -31.05 8.57 13.10
N PHE A 135 -30.11 8.75 12.18
CA PHE A 135 -28.79 9.32 12.47
C PHE A 135 -28.93 10.70 13.14
N ASP A 136 -29.72 11.59 12.54
CA ASP A 136 -29.93 12.95 13.03
C ASP A 136 -30.64 12.95 14.40
N ALA A 137 -31.69 12.14 14.57
CA ALA A 137 -32.44 12.06 15.82
C ALA A 137 -31.59 11.50 16.98
N ILE A 138 -30.82 10.44 16.71
CA ILE A 138 -29.93 9.82 17.71
C ILE A 138 -28.78 10.76 18.06
N ALA A 139 -28.18 11.42 17.06
CA ALA A 139 -27.12 12.40 17.29
C ALA A 139 -27.61 13.55 18.17
N ALA A 140 -28.79 14.13 17.87
CA ALA A 140 -29.38 15.20 18.68
C ALA A 140 -29.63 14.75 20.13
N LYS A 141 -30.13 13.52 20.33
CA LYS A 141 -30.37 12.98 21.68
C LYS A 141 -29.06 12.75 22.45
N LEU A 142 -28.03 12.20 21.81
CA LEU A 142 -26.71 12.01 22.42
C LEU A 142 -26.06 13.34 22.79
N GLN A 143 -26.16 14.36 21.93
CA GLN A 143 -25.66 15.71 22.21
C GLN A 143 -26.39 16.36 23.40
N ALA A 144 -27.72 16.28 23.43
CA ALA A 144 -28.52 16.81 24.54
C ALA A 144 -28.17 16.14 25.88
N ALA A 145 -27.77 14.87 25.86
CA ALA A 145 -27.29 14.13 27.02
C ALA A 145 -25.79 14.30 27.32
N SER A 146 -25.05 15.10 26.53
CA SER A 146 -23.58 15.21 26.59
C SER A 146 -22.87 13.85 26.51
N ALA A 147 -23.45 12.91 25.76
CA ALA A 147 -23.01 11.52 25.64
C ALA A 147 -22.43 11.18 24.25
N GLY A 148 -22.38 12.14 23.33
CA GLY A 148 -21.78 11.98 22.01
C GLY A 148 -22.08 13.15 21.08
N GLU A 149 -21.35 13.20 19.98
CA GLU A 149 -21.53 14.18 18.90
C GLU A 149 -21.16 13.55 17.54
N PRO A 150 -21.70 14.06 16.41
CA PRO A 150 -21.25 13.64 15.09
C PRO A 150 -19.76 13.91 14.90
N LYS A 151 -19.06 12.93 14.32
CA LYS A 151 -17.62 13.03 14.07
C LYS A 151 -17.27 12.47 12.70
N THR A 152 -16.57 13.26 11.90
CA THR A 152 -15.88 12.76 10.70
C THR A 152 -14.56 12.10 11.10
N GLN A 153 -14.29 10.93 10.54
CA GLN A 153 -13.06 10.17 10.73
C GLN A 153 -12.48 9.77 9.38
N TYR A 154 -11.16 9.61 9.32
CA TYR A 154 -10.44 9.17 8.13
C TYR A 154 -9.73 7.85 8.42
N ARG A 155 -9.87 6.89 7.51
CA ARG A 155 -9.06 5.66 7.52
C ARG A 155 -7.59 5.95 7.23
N LEU A 156 -7.33 6.99 6.44
CA LEU A 156 -5.99 7.49 6.13
C LEU A 156 -5.28 7.87 7.43
N ARG A 157 -4.05 7.38 7.59
CA ARG A 157 -3.14 7.77 8.67
C ARG A 157 -2.13 8.78 8.15
N ASP A 158 -1.52 9.53 9.06
CA ASP A 158 -0.37 10.36 8.73
C ASP A 158 0.77 9.52 8.17
N TRP A 159 1.52 10.12 7.25
CA TRP A 159 2.63 9.46 6.59
C TRP A 159 3.89 9.51 7.47
N GLY A 160 4.22 8.36 8.08
CA GLY A 160 5.50 8.19 8.78
C GLY A 160 6.66 8.07 7.78
N ILE A 161 7.47 9.12 7.67
CA ILE A 161 8.58 9.19 6.72
C ILE A 161 9.91 8.67 7.28
N SER A 162 10.10 8.53 8.58
CA SER A 162 11.39 8.11 9.14
C SER A 162 11.69 6.63 8.88
N ARG A 163 12.92 6.31 8.48
CA ARG A 163 13.41 4.95 8.21
C ARG A 163 14.75 4.73 8.91
N GLN A 164 14.84 3.65 9.68
CA GLN A 164 16.10 3.17 10.28
C GLN A 164 16.93 2.40 9.25
N ARG A 165 17.23 3.06 8.12
CA ARG A 165 17.99 2.55 6.98
C ARG A 165 19.03 3.61 6.58
N TYR A 166 20.17 3.16 6.06
CA TYR A 166 21.25 4.06 5.67
C TYR A 166 21.05 4.67 4.28
N TRP A 167 20.59 3.88 3.31
CA TRP A 167 20.51 4.34 1.92
C TRP A 167 19.23 5.14 1.66
N GLY A 168 19.26 6.43 1.98
CA GLY A 168 18.16 7.37 1.78
C GLY A 168 18.57 8.80 2.10
N CYS A 169 17.69 9.77 1.82
CA CYS A 169 17.91 11.17 2.14
C CYS A 169 17.96 11.38 3.67
N PRO A 170 19.04 11.91 4.26
CA PRO A 170 19.08 12.20 5.70
C PRO A 170 17.98 13.19 6.10
N VAL A 171 17.30 12.91 7.21
CA VAL A 171 16.30 13.84 7.75
C VAL A 171 17.01 15.09 8.32
N PRO A 172 16.68 16.32 7.87
CA PRO A 172 17.43 17.53 8.21
C PRO A 172 17.04 18.10 9.59
N ILE A 173 17.16 17.27 10.63
CA ILE A 173 16.91 17.63 12.03
C ILE A 173 18.17 17.45 12.86
N ILE A 174 18.36 18.32 13.86
CA ILE A 174 19.40 18.27 14.88
C ILE A 174 18.73 18.24 16.26
N HIS A 175 19.00 17.20 17.04
CA HIS A 175 18.55 17.05 18.41
C HIS A 175 19.51 17.74 19.38
N CYS A 176 18.99 18.67 20.17
CA CYS A 176 19.74 19.41 21.19
C CYS A 176 19.05 19.31 22.55
N ASP A 177 19.77 18.89 23.59
CA ASP A 177 19.23 18.72 24.95
C ASP A 177 18.62 20.00 25.53
N THR A 178 19.05 21.18 25.05
CA THR A 178 18.53 22.48 25.51
C THR A 178 17.41 23.03 24.62
N CYS A 179 17.48 22.79 23.30
CA CYS A 179 16.59 23.43 22.32
C CYS A 179 15.51 22.50 21.75
N GLY A 180 15.58 21.20 22.00
CA GLY A 180 14.74 20.18 21.38
C GLY A 180 15.20 19.84 19.97
N ASP A 181 14.23 19.49 19.11
CA ASP A 181 14.45 19.17 17.70
C ASP A 181 14.51 20.46 16.88
N VAL A 182 15.66 20.71 16.25
CA VAL A 182 15.94 21.95 15.53
C VAL A 182 16.19 21.62 14.05
N PRO A 183 15.49 22.27 13.10
CA PRO A 183 15.77 22.07 11.68
C PRO A 183 17.17 22.57 11.32
N VAL A 184 17.82 21.87 10.38
CA VAL A 184 19.07 22.32 9.78
C VAL A 184 18.79 23.63 9.02
N PRO A 185 19.61 24.68 9.19
CA PRO A 185 19.45 25.93 8.44
C PRO A 185 19.57 25.71 6.92
N GLU A 186 18.82 26.48 6.14
CA GLU A 186 18.77 26.34 4.67
C GLU A 186 20.16 26.43 4.02
N GLN A 187 20.99 27.36 4.47
CA GLN A 187 22.35 27.54 3.95
C GLN A 187 23.30 26.37 4.26
N ASP A 188 22.94 25.51 5.23
CA ASP A 188 23.71 24.33 5.62
C ASP A 188 23.18 23.06 4.93
N LEU A 189 22.16 23.19 4.08
CA LEU A 189 21.69 22.11 3.22
C LEU A 189 22.62 21.94 2.00
N PRO A 190 22.77 20.71 1.47
CA PRO A 190 22.16 19.47 1.97
C PRO A 190 22.91 18.86 3.17
N VAL A 191 22.19 18.10 4.01
CA VAL A 191 22.85 17.12 4.90
C VAL A 191 23.31 15.95 4.05
N VAL A 192 24.59 15.94 3.69
CA VAL A 192 25.16 14.95 2.77
C VAL A 192 25.23 13.57 3.42
N LEU A 193 24.64 12.56 2.77
CA LEU A 193 24.80 11.16 3.16
C LEU A 193 26.25 10.72 2.86
N PRO A 194 27.00 10.17 3.83
CA PRO A 194 28.36 9.71 3.58
C PRO A 194 28.35 8.45 2.71
N GLU A 195 28.87 8.51 1.49
CA GLU A 195 28.77 7.38 0.53
C GLU A 195 29.82 6.28 0.73
N ASN A 196 30.95 6.58 1.37
CA ASN A 196 32.03 5.62 1.63
C ASN A 196 31.74 4.79 2.89
N VAL A 197 30.66 4.01 2.86
CA VAL A 197 30.18 3.18 3.97
C VAL A 197 29.87 1.77 3.47
N VAL A 198 30.30 0.76 4.22
CA VAL A 198 29.96 -0.65 3.97
C VAL A 198 29.00 -1.12 5.08
N PRO A 199 27.71 -1.32 4.78
CA PRO A 199 26.75 -1.80 5.78
C PRO A 199 27.08 -3.22 6.26
N ASP A 200 27.06 -3.43 7.58
CA ASP A 200 27.34 -4.72 8.23
C ASP A 200 26.08 -5.58 8.44
N GLY A 201 24.89 -5.05 8.09
CA GLY A 201 23.59 -5.69 8.30
C GLY A 201 23.02 -5.54 9.72
N ALA A 202 23.73 -4.90 10.65
CA ALA A 202 23.33 -4.73 12.04
C ALA A 202 22.82 -3.30 12.33
N GLY A 203 21.70 -2.92 11.71
CA GLY A 203 21.06 -1.60 11.86
C GLY A 203 21.58 -0.54 10.88
N SER A 204 21.17 0.73 11.04
CA SER A 204 21.66 1.84 10.21
C SER A 204 23.09 2.24 10.61
N PRO A 205 24.08 2.20 9.69
CA PRO A 205 25.42 2.72 9.93
C PRO A 205 25.48 4.14 10.51
N LEU A 206 24.57 5.04 10.12
CA LEU A 206 24.62 6.45 10.54
C LEU A 206 24.60 6.62 12.06
N ALA A 207 23.86 5.77 12.78
CA ALA A 207 23.80 5.78 14.24
C ALA A 207 25.14 5.37 14.92
N LYS A 208 26.07 4.79 14.16
CA LYS A 208 27.39 4.34 14.61
C LYS A 208 28.53 5.24 14.11
N MET A 209 28.23 6.36 13.48
CA MET A 209 29.20 7.27 12.85
C MET A 209 29.23 8.63 13.55
N PRO A 210 29.98 8.79 14.66
CA PRO A 210 30.13 10.08 15.34
C PRO A 210 30.53 11.22 14.39
N GLU A 211 31.38 10.92 13.41
CA GLU A 211 31.80 11.87 12.38
C GLU A 211 30.66 12.41 11.50
N PHE A 212 29.53 11.70 11.44
CA PHE A 212 28.32 12.16 10.78
C PHE A 212 27.39 12.88 11.75
N TYR A 213 27.04 12.25 12.88
CA TYR A 213 25.98 12.76 13.74
C TYR A 213 26.44 13.81 14.75
N GLU A 214 27.70 13.83 15.20
CA GLU A 214 28.17 14.84 16.16
C GLU A 214 28.26 16.21 15.49
N THR A 215 27.49 17.16 16.02
CA THR A 215 27.43 18.51 15.46
C THR A 215 27.18 19.54 16.56
N LYS A 216 27.08 20.82 16.17
CA LYS A 216 26.65 21.90 17.06
C LYS A 216 25.21 22.27 16.78
N CYS A 217 24.47 22.63 17.83
CA CYS A 217 23.14 23.18 17.69
C CYS A 217 23.22 24.55 16.97
N PRO A 218 22.49 24.76 15.87
CA PRO A 218 22.53 26.04 15.15
C PRO A 218 21.87 27.18 15.94
N LYS A 219 21.07 26.88 16.96
CA LYS A 219 20.37 27.87 17.79
C LYS A 219 21.20 28.36 18.99
N CYS A 220 21.88 27.47 19.70
CA CYS A 220 22.60 27.81 20.94
C CYS A 220 24.12 27.57 20.88
N GLY A 221 24.63 26.93 19.82
CA GLY A 221 26.06 26.59 19.66
C GLY A 221 26.56 25.42 20.53
N GLY A 222 25.71 24.88 21.41
CA GLY A 222 26.03 23.72 22.26
C GLY A 222 26.18 22.42 21.47
N ALA A 223 26.68 21.37 22.12
CA ALA A 223 26.78 20.03 21.54
C ALA A 223 25.38 19.49 21.18
N ALA A 224 25.27 18.83 20.03
CA ALA A 224 24.02 18.30 19.50
C ALA A 224 24.29 17.07 18.61
N LYS A 225 23.22 16.36 18.25
CA LYS A 225 23.30 15.20 17.35
C LYS A 225 22.36 15.36 16.17
N ARG A 226 22.81 15.07 14.95
CA ARG A 226 21.90 14.94 13.79
C ARG A 226 20.95 13.77 13.98
N GLU A 227 19.75 13.89 13.42
CA GLU A 227 18.90 12.73 13.16
C GLU A 227 19.68 11.74 12.26
N THR A 228 19.55 10.45 12.56
CA THR A 228 20.25 9.36 11.88
C THR A 228 19.31 8.48 11.06
N ASP A 229 18.01 8.70 11.19
CA ASP A 229 17.02 8.18 10.27
C ASP A 229 17.11 8.89 8.91
N THR A 230 16.75 8.13 7.87
CA THR A 230 16.58 8.65 6.51
C THR A 230 15.09 8.72 6.16
N MET A 231 14.77 9.48 5.11
CA MET A 231 13.41 9.58 4.60
C MET A 231 12.97 8.31 3.88
N ASP A 232 11.67 8.03 3.95
CA ASP A 232 10.97 7.07 3.12
C ASP A 232 11.17 7.39 1.65
N THR A 233 11.51 6.40 0.83
CA THR A 233 11.87 6.61 -0.59
C THR A 233 10.71 7.14 -1.44
N PHE A 234 9.48 7.09 -0.90
CA PHE A 234 8.33 7.74 -1.51
C PHE A 234 8.42 9.27 -1.48
N VAL A 235 9.23 9.86 -0.60
CA VAL A 235 9.46 11.32 -0.59
C VAL A 235 10.06 11.75 -1.92
N GLU A 236 11.11 11.10 -2.40
CA GLU A 236 11.73 11.43 -3.69
C GLU A 236 10.78 11.18 -4.87
N SER A 237 10.03 10.08 -4.86
CA SER A 237 9.08 9.76 -5.93
C SER A 237 7.81 10.63 -5.92
N SER A 238 7.59 11.44 -4.88
CA SER A 238 6.39 12.28 -4.78
C SER A 238 6.47 13.58 -5.59
N TRP A 239 7.67 14.02 -5.99
CA TRP A 239 7.87 15.31 -6.65
C TRP A 239 8.85 15.30 -7.83
N TYR A 240 9.49 14.18 -8.13
CA TYR A 240 10.44 14.05 -9.25
C TYR A 240 9.89 14.53 -10.61
N GLN A 241 8.59 14.36 -10.83
CA GLN A 241 7.90 14.83 -12.04
C GLN A 241 8.02 16.35 -12.24
N PHE A 242 8.05 17.11 -11.15
CA PHE A 242 8.29 18.56 -11.20
C PHE A 242 9.78 18.86 -11.34
N ARG A 243 10.66 18.09 -10.68
CA ARG A 243 12.11 18.29 -10.81
C ARG A 243 12.60 18.09 -12.25
N TYR A 244 11.97 17.21 -13.02
CA TYR A 244 12.28 17.05 -14.46
C TYR A 244 12.06 18.32 -15.29
N MET A 245 11.25 19.27 -14.83
CA MET A 245 11.03 20.54 -15.52
C MET A 245 12.29 21.42 -15.51
N SER A 246 13.10 21.33 -14.44
CA SER A 246 14.33 22.11 -14.26
C SER A 246 15.39 21.34 -13.43
N PRO A 247 15.96 20.24 -13.97
CA PRO A 247 16.75 19.28 -13.17
C PRO A 247 18.10 19.81 -12.68
N ARG A 248 18.57 20.95 -13.23
CA ARG A 248 19.86 21.58 -12.94
C ARG A 248 19.71 22.95 -12.24
N ASP A 249 18.53 23.23 -11.69
CA ASP A 249 18.31 24.45 -10.90
C ASP A 249 18.75 24.20 -9.44
N ASP A 250 19.84 24.81 -9.02
CA ASP A 250 20.38 24.64 -7.66
C ASP A 250 19.79 25.65 -6.65
N ALA A 251 18.97 26.60 -7.11
CA ALA A 251 18.35 27.65 -6.28
C ALA A 251 16.90 27.31 -5.87
N HIS A 252 16.18 26.51 -6.67
CA HIS A 252 14.80 26.15 -6.40
C HIS A 252 14.58 24.64 -6.46
N MET A 253 13.48 24.18 -5.84
CA MET A 253 12.97 22.81 -6.09
C MET A 253 12.64 22.63 -7.57
N VAL A 254 11.94 23.62 -8.16
CA VAL A 254 11.66 23.74 -9.59
C VAL A 254 11.68 25.23 -9.97
N ALA A 255 12.29 25.56 -11.11
CA ALA A 255 12.36 26.92 -11.63
C ALA A 255 10.93 27.44 -11.92
N PRO A 256 10.54 28.64 -11.46
CA PRO A 256 9.18 29.16 -11.64
C PRO A 256 8.71 29.19 -13.10
N GLU A 257 9.59 29.59 -14.02
CA GLU A 257 9.29 29.63 -15.45
C GLU A 257 9.10 28.24 -16.06
N ALA A 258 9.84 27.23 -15.57
CA ALA A 258 9.70 25.86 -16.03
C ALA A 258 8.39 25.23 -15.51
N ALA A 259 8.05 25.48 -14.24
CA ALA A 259 6.78 25.08 -13.66
C ALA A 259 5.59 25.73 -14.40
N ALA A 260 5.70 27.02 -14.74
CA ALA A 260 4.68 27.73 -15.50
C ALA A 260 4.50 27.20 -16.94
N TYR A 261 5.59 26.79 -17.59
CA TYR A 261 5.56 26.25 -18.94
C TYR A 261 4.99 24.82 -18.99
N TRP A 262 5.50 23.91 -18.17
CA TRP A 262 5.10 22.50 -18.19
C TRP A 262 3.80 22.23 -17.43
N GLY A 263 3.54 22.95 -16.34
CA GLY A 263 2.34 22.81 -15.52
C GLY A 263 2.27 21.46 -14.79
N GLN A 264 1.53 20.51 -15.36
CA GLN A 264 1.31 19.16 -14.83
C GLN A 264 1.47 18.14 -15.96
N ALA A 265 1.77 16.89 -15.64
CA ALA A 265 1.88 15.87 -16.67
C ALA A 265 0.52 15.62 -17.33
N ASP A 266 0.47 15.71 -18.67
CA ASP A 266 -0.76 15.42 -19.42
C ASP A 266 -1.14 13.93 -19.32
N GLN A 267 -0.15 13.05 -19.39
CA GLN A 267 -0.32 11.61 -19.31
C GLN A 267 0.74 11.02 -18.37
N TYR A 268 0.29 10.34 -17.32
CA TYR A 268 1.12 9.52 -16.45
C TYR A 268 0.87 8.04 -16.74
N ILE A 269 1.95 7.26 -16.84
CA ILE A 269 1.90 5.84 -17.17
C ILE A 269 2.67 5.07 -16.08
N GLY A 270 2.04 4.09 -15.46
CA GLY A 270 2.65 3.28 -14.42
C GLY A 270 1.82 2.06 -14.07
N GLY A 271 2.39 1.13 -13.31
CA GLY A 271 1.65 -0.07 -12.89
C GLY A 271 0.60 0.21 -11.81
N ILE A 272 -0.48 -0.58 -11.82
CA ILE A 272 -1.60 -0.48 -10.86
C ILE A 272 -1.17 -0.68 -9.40
N GLU A 273 -0.02 -1.32 -9.14
CA GLU A 273 0.55 -1.48 -7.80
C GLU A 273 0.83 -0.15 -7.09
N HIS A 274 0.95 0.95 -7.84
CA HIS A 274 1.23 2.27 -7.31
C HIS A 274 -0.03 3.10 -7.04
N ALA A 275 -1.22 2.52 -7.24
CA ALA A 275 -2.50 3.24 -7.22
C ALA A 275 -2.83 3.93 -5.88
N ILE A 276 -2.43 3.35 -4.75
CA ILE A 276 -2.72 3.90 -3.43
C ILE A 276 -1.56 4.76 -2.95
N LEU A 277 -0.41 4.16 -2.61
CA LEU A 277 0.69 4.87 -1.94
C LEU A 277 1.28 5.99 -2.82
N HIS A 278 2.08 5.63 -3.82
CA HIS A 278 2.80 6.58 -4.68
C HIS A 278 1.88 7.67 -5.27
N LEU A 279 0.75 7.29 -5.87
CA LEU A 279 -0.15 8.28 -6.48
C LEU A 279 -0.82 9.18 -5.43
N LEU A 280 -1.16 8.68 -4.24
CA LEU A 280 -1.67 9.54 -3.16
C LEU A 280 -0.59 10.51 -2.67
N TYR A 281 0.64 10.02 -2.48
CA TYR A 281 1.75 10.85 -2.01
C TYR A 281 2.14 11.92 -3.04
N ALA A 282 2.20 11.58 -4.33
CA ALA A 282 2.44 12.56 -5.39
C ALA A 282 1.36 13.66 -5.42
N ARG A 283 0.08 13.29 -5.24
CA ARG A 283 -1.03 14.25 -5.13
C ARG A 283 -0.94 15.12 -3.88
N PHE A 284 -0.59 14.51 -2.74
CA PHE A 284 -0.37 15.22 -1.48
C PHE A 284 0.75 16.24 -1.62
N PHE A 285 1.92 15.82 -2.12
CA PHE A 285 3.09 16.68 -2.31
C PHE A 285 2.83 17.80 -3.30
N THR A 286 2.05 17.55 -4.37
CA THR A 286 1.62 18.59 -5.30
C THR A 286 0.80 19.68 -4.61
N LYS A 287 -0.10 19.29 -3.71
CA LYS A 287 -0.91 20.27 -2.95
C LYS A 287 -0.03 21.07 -1.98
N LEU A 288 0.94 20.42 -1.33
CA LEU A 288 1.93 21.14 -0.50
C LEU A 288 2.75 22.14 -1.34
N MET A 289 3.31 21.71 -2.47
CA MET A 289 4.06 22.60 -3.37
C MET A 289 3.18 23.74 -3.91
N ASN A 290 1.89 23.50 -4.12
CA ASN A 290 0.95 24.54 -4.53
C ASN A 290 0.68 25.55 -3.42
N ASP A 291 0.46 25.08 -2.19
CA ASP A 291 0.20 25.92 -1.03
C ASP A 291 1.43 26.78 -0.69
N GLU A 292 2.65 26.29 -0.95
CA GLU A 292 3.92 27.03 -0.87
C GLU A 292 4.22 27.91 -2.12
N GLY A 293 3.33 27.95 -3.12
CA GLY A 293 3.49 28.77 -4.31
C GLY A 293 4.58 28.31 -5.30
N ILE A 294 5.12 27.09 -5.12
CA ILE A 294 6.17 26.50 -5.98
C ILE A 294 5.59 26.08 -7.33
N VAL A 295 4.35 25.56 -7.34
CA VAL A 295 3.61 25.19 -8.57
C VAL A 295 2.20 25.76 -8.56
N SER A 296 1.63 26.02 -9.73
CA SER A 296 0.27 26.58 -9.85
C SER A 296 -0.85 25.53 -9.90
N VAL A 297 -0.49 24.25 -10.02
CA VAL A 297 -1.43 23.12 -10.17
C VAL A 297 -1.70 22.41 -8.85
N ARG A 298 -2.91 21.85 -8.67
CA ARG A 298 -3.30 21.10 -7.47
C ARG A 298 -3.36 19.58 -7.67
N GLU A 299 -3.17 19.11 -8.88
CA GLU A 299 -3.06 17.69 -9.25
C GLU A 299 -1.84 17.54 -10.18
N PRO A 300 -1.03 16.48 -10.03
CA PRO A 300 0.19 16.31 -10.82
C PRO A 300 -0.04 15.67 -12.19
N PHE A 301 -1.16 14.96 -12.39
CA PHE A 301 -1.42 14.12 -13.55
C PHE A 301 -2.84 14.38 -14.08
N LYS A 302 -2.99 14.82 -15.35
CA LYS A 302 -4.32 14.99 -15.98
C LYS A 302 -4.95 13.66 -16.35
N GLN A 303 -4.17 12.76 -16.94
CA GLN A 303 -4.57 11.42 -17.32
C GLN A 303 -3.64 10.40 -16.69
N LEU A 304 -4.20 9.27 -16.29
CA LEU A 304 -3.50 8.13 -15.71
C LEU A 304 -3.83 6.90 -16.55
N LEU A 305 -2.81 6.25 -17.09
CA LEU A 305 -2.91 4.93 -17.70
C LEU A 305 -2.18 3.95 -16.79
N THR A 306 -2.94 3.02 -16.20
CA THR A 306 -2.37 1.98 -15.35
C THR A 306 -2.09 0.74 -16.18
N GLN A 307 -0.82 0.51 -16.50
CA GLN A 307 -0.45 -0.62 -17.33
C GLN A 307 -0.64 -1.95 -16.59
N GLY A 308 -1.03 -2.99 -17.32
CA GLY A 308 -1.08 -4.35 -16.82
C GLY A 308 0.31 -4.91 -16.52
N MET A 309 0.35 -6.00 -15.77
CA MET A 309 1.60 -6.63 -15.38
C MET A 309 2.15 -7.48 -16.51
N VAL A 310 3.48 -7.47 -16.68
CA VAL A 310 4.15 -8.49 -17.49
C VAL A 310 4.31 -9.74 -16.63
N LEU A 311 3.78 -10.86 -17.11
CA LEU A 311 3.75 -12.13 -16.42
C LEU A 311 4.73 -13.12 -17.07
N ALA A 312 5.40 -13.90 -16.24
CA ALA A 312 6.25 -15.00 -16.66
C ALA A 312 6.06 -16.21 -15.74
N ALA A 313 6.25 -17.40 -16.31
CA ALA A 313 6.32 -18.63 -15.55
C ALA A 313 7.44 -18.56 -14.50
N THR A 314 7.22 -19.22 -13.38
CA THR A 314 8.18 -19.30 -12.28
C THR A 314 8.70 -20.72 -12.13
N TYR A 315 9.97 -20.88 -11.74
CA TYR A 315 10.60 -22.19 -11.55
C TYR A 315 11.38 -22.19 -10.25
N TYR A 316 11.26 -23.26 -9.46
CA TYR A 316 11.97 -23.34 -8.18
C TYR A 316 12.31 -24.76 -7.75
N ARG A 317 13.19 -24.86 -6.77
CA ARG A 317 13.37 -26.06 -5.92
C ARG A 317 13.11 -25.66 -4.47
N GLU A 318 12.58 -26.60 -3.70
CA GLU A 318 12.26 -26.39 -2.29
C GLU A 318 13.15 -27.30 -1.44
N SER A 319 13.84 -26.71 -0.46
CA SER A 319 14.62 -27.47 0.51
C SER A 319 13.75 -28.01 1.64
N ALA A 320 14.29 -28.93 2.43
CA ALA A 320 13.54 -29.59 3.51
C ALA A 320 13.03 -28.64 4.62
N ASP A 321 13.60 -27.44 4.73
CA ASP A 321 13.18 -26.35 5.62
C ASP A 321 12.10 -25.44 5.01
N GLY A 322 11.60 -25.76 3.80
CA GLY A 322 10.56 -25.00 3.10
C GLY A 322 11.07 -23.78 2.34
N LYS A 323 12.39 -23.54 2.29
CA LYS A 323 12.95 -22.41 1.54
C LYS A 323 12.93 -22.72 0.04
N LYS A 324 12.37 -21.78 -0.75
CA LYS A 324 12.35 -21.84 -2.21
C LYS A 324 13.56 -21.15 -2.81
N THR A 325 14.28 -21.86 -3.67
CA THR A 325 15.32 -21.31 -4.55
C THR A 325 14.74 -21.17 -5.94
N TRP A 326 14.64 -19.94 -6.44
CA TRP A 326 14.02 -19.63 -7.73
C TRP A 326 15.06 -19.56 -8.86
N PHE A 327 14.72 -20.16 -10.01
CA PHE A 327 15.57 -20.22 -11.20
C PHE A 327 14.97 -19.39 -12.33
N ASN A 328 15.84 -18.74 -13.12
CA ASN A 328 15.37 -17.88 -14.20
C ASN A 328 14.79 -18.72 -15.35
N PRO A 329 13.68 -18.31 -15.99
CA PRO A 329 13.13 -19.00 -17.15
C PRO A 329 14.15 -19.25 -18.26
N ALA A 330 15.12 -18.35 -18.46
CA ALA A 330 16.19 -18.51 -19.45
C ALA A 330 17.18 -19.65 -19.12
N GLU A 331 17.21 -20.13 -17.88
CA GLU A 331 18.09 -21.21 -17.40
C GLU A 331 17.37 -22.56 -17.32
N VAL A 332 16.09 -22.62 -17.70
CA VAL A 332 15.23 -23.79 -17.50
C VAL A 332 14.77 -24.33 -18.84
N ARG A 333 15.00 -25.63 -19.06
CA ARG A 333 14.46 -26.34 -20.21
C ARG A 333 13.13 -26.98 -19.86
N VAL A 334 12.07 -26.54 -20.53
CA VAL A 334 10.70 -27.01 -20.32
C VAL A 334 10.30 -28.02 -21.40
N GLN A 335 9.78 -29.17 -20.99
CA GLN A 335 9.10 -30.11 -21.88
C GLN A 335 7.60 -29.83 -21.86
N THR A 336 7.00 -29.75 -23.04
CA THR A 336 5.56 -29.52 -23.21
C THR A 336 4.86 -30.76 -23.78
N ASP A 337 3.56 -30.87 -23.55
CA ASP A 337 2.72 -31.85 -24.25
C ASP A 337 2.40 -31.40 -25.69
N ASP A 338 1.64 -32.21 -26.42
CA ASP A 338 1.21 -31.93 -27.80
C ASP A 338 0.34 -30.66 -27.94
N LYS A 339 -0.14 -30.11 -26.81
CA LYS A 339 -0.92 -28.87 -26.76
C LYS A 339 -0.08 -27.68 -26.27
N GLY A 340 1.23 -27.85 -26.12
CA GLY A 340 2.15 -26.80 -25.65
C GLY A 340 2.08 -26.55 -24.13
N ARG A 341 1.39 -27.40 -23.35
CA ARG A 341 1.31 -27.23 -21.89
C ARG A 341 2.56 -27.79 -21.22
N PRO A 342 3.18 -27.07 -20.29
CA PRO A 342 4.38 -27.54 -19.60
C PRO A 342 4.09 -28.79 -18.75
N VAL A 343 4.89 -29.84 -18.91
CA VAL A 343 4.73 -31.14 -18.23
C VAL A 343 5.88 -31.41 -17.26
N SER A 344 7.09 -31.05 -17.65
CA SER A 344 8.29 -31.18 -16.82
C SER A 344 9.29 -30.07 -17.14
N ALA A 345 10.17 -29.76 -16.20
CA ALA A 345 11.21 -28.77 -16.38
C ALA A 345 12.49 -29.22 -15.66
N VAL A 346 13.63 -28.94 -16.28
CA VAL A 346 14.96 -29.21 -15.72
C VAL A 346 15.81 -27.94 -15.79
N LEU A 347 16.68 -27.74 -14.81
CA LEU A 347 17.68 -26.67 -14.85
C LEU A 347 18.78 -27.06 -15.84
N GLU A 348 19.17 -26.16 -16.74
CA GLU A 348 20.17 -26.48 -17.76
C GLU A 348 21.55 -26.77 -17.18
N ALA A 349 21.91 -26.10 -16.08
CA ALA A 349 23.23 -26.19 -15.47
C ALA A 349 23.56 -27.59 -14.89
N ASP A 350 22.57 -28.30 -14.36
CA ASP A 350 22.77 -29.59 -13.68
C ASP A 350 21.88 -30.73 -14.21
N GLY A 351 20.95 -30.42 -15.11
CA GLY A 351 20.00 -31.38 -15.68
C GLY A 351 18.97 -31.93 -14.66
N GLN A 352 18.92 -31.39 -13.45
CA GLN A 352 18.04 -31.88 -12.39
C GLN A 352 16.66 -31.22 -12.47
N PRO A 353 15.58 -31.91 -12.03
CA PRO A 353 14.24 -31.37 -12.06
C PRO A 353 14.08 -30.05 -11.30
N VAL A 354 13.21 -29.18 -11.82
CA VAL A 354 12.69 -28.01 -11.12
C VAL A 354 11.17 -28.07 -11.09
N VAL A 355 10.57 -27.50 -10.05
CA VAL A 355 9.12 -27.34 -9.93
C VAL A 355 8.67 -26.20 -10.83
N ILE A 356 7.66 -26.46 -11.65
CA ILE A 356 6.96 -25.45 -12.46
C ILE A 356 5.93 -24.77 -11.56
N GLY A 357 6.16 -23.51 -11.25
CA GLY A 357 5.25 -22.67 -10.49
C GLY A 357 4.17 -22.03 -11.37
N GLY A 358 3.50 -21.01 -10.83
CA GLY A 358 2.49 -20.24 -11.56
C GLY A 358 3.10 -19.26 -12.57
N VAL A 359 2.24 -18.78 -13.47
CA VAL A 359 2.49 -17.58 -14.29
C VAL A 359 2.17 -16.37 -13.44
N GLU A 360 3.18 -15.60 -13.09
CA GLU A 360 3.09 -14.52 -12.11
C GLU A 360 3.83 -13.27 -12.59
N LYS A 361 3.58 -12.13 -11.94
CA LYS A 361 4.29 -10.88 -12.21
C LYS A 361 5.81 -11.11 -12.20
N MET A 362 6.50 -10.61 -13.21
CA MET A 362 7.96 -10.59 -13.23
C MET A 362 8.51 -9.83 -12.02
N SER A 363 9.40 -10.46 -11.24
CA SER A 363 9.98 -9.89 -10.03
C SER A 363 11.38 -10.42 -9.75
N LYS A 364 12.22 -9.60 -9.13
CA LYS A 364 13.55 -10.02 -8.66
C LYS A 364 13.46 -11.15 -7.62
N SER A 365 12.46 -11.09 -6.74
CA SER A 365 12.28 -12.07 -5.65
C SER A 365 11.98 -13.49 -6.13
N LYS A 366 11.35 -13.64 -7.31
CA LYS A 366 11.04 -14.94 -7.92
C LYS A 366 11.95 -15.29 -9.10
N ASN A 367 12.96 -14.46 -9.35
CA ASN A 367 13.92 -14.60 -10.44
C ASN A 367 13.28 -14.86 -11.83
N ASN A 368 12.03 -14.44 -12.06
CA ASN A 368 11.29 -14.73 -13.29
C ASN A 368 11.30 -13.58 -14.32
N GLY A 369 12.17 -12.58 -14.12
CA GLY A 369 12.33 -11.48 -15.07
C GLY A 369 13.03 -11.97 -16.34
N VAL A 370 12.44 -11.67 -17.50
CA VAL A 370 13.10 -11.83 -18.79
C VAL A 370 13.86 -10.53 -19.08
N ASP A 371 15.17 -10.65 -19.34
CA ASP A 371 16.02 -9.51 -19.63
C ASP A 371 15.72 -8.97 -21.04
N PRO A 372 15.22 -7.73 -21.19
CA PRO A 372 14.95 -7.17 -22.51
C PRO A 372 16.21 -7.08 -23.38
N GLN A 373 17.41 -7.00 -22.79
CA GLN A 373 18.66 -6.92 -23.54
C GLN A 373 18.85 -8.13 -24.46
N GLN A 374 18.48 -9.33 -24.01
CA GLN A 374 18.59 -10.56 -24.82
C GLN A 374 17.78 -10.47 -26.12
N ILE A 375 16.62 -9.81 -26.07
CA ILE A 375 15.72 -9.64 -27.22
C ILE A 375 16.24 -8.55 -28.14
N ILE A 376 16.73 -7.46 -27.56
CA ILE A 376 17.33 -6.37 -28.31
C ILE A 376 18.54 -6.90 -29.10
N ASP A 377 19.38 -7.73 -28.48
CA ASP A 377 20.53 -8.34 -29.13
C ASP A 377 20.14 -9.34 -30.24
N ALA A 378 19.09 -10.15 -29.99
CA ALA A 378 18.66 -11.18 -30.95
C ALA A 378 17.81 -10.63 -32.13
N TYR A 379 16.94 -9.65 -31.86
CA TYR A 379 15.90 -9.21 -32.80
C TYR A 379 15.84 -7.68 -33.02
N GLY A 380 16.61 -6.90 -32.28
CA GLY A 380 16.61 -5.44 -32.33
C GLY A 380 15.50 -4.79 -31.49
N ALA A 381 15.70 -3.52 -31.13
CA ALA A 381 14.80 -2.76 -30.27
C ALA A 381 13.38 -2.59 -30.84
N ASP A 382 13.23 -2.44 -32.16
CA ASP A 382 11.91 -2.28 -32.79
C ASP A 382 11.05 -3.53 -32.66
N THR A 383 11.65 -4.72 -32.74
CA THR A 383 10.95 -5.98 -32.49
C THR A 383 10.41 -6.03 -31.07
N ALA A 384 11.27 -5.71 -30.09
CA ALA A 384 10.89 -5.71 -28.69
C ALA A 384 9.73 -4.73 -28.43
N ARG A 385 9.84 -3.49 -28.93
CA ARG A 385 8.79 -2.46 -28.79
C ARG A 385 7.49 -2.89 -29.45
N LEU A 386 7.54 -3.37 -30.69
CA LEU A 386 6.35 -3.80 -31.42
C LEU A 386 5.66 -4.98 -30.71
N PHE A 387 6.42 -5.96 -30.24
CA PHE A 387 5.88 -7.08 -29.48
C PHE A 387 5.14 -6.59 -28.23
N MET A 388 5.78 -5.74 -27.41
CA MET A 388 5.16 -5.22 -26.18
C MET A 388 3.87 -4.44 -26.46
N MET A 389 3.78 -3.71 -27.57
CA MET A 389 2.59 -2.94 -27.94
C MET A 389 1.51 -3.75 -28.66
N PHE A 390 1.85 -4.92 -29.21
CA PHE A 390 0.91 -5.76 -29.98
C PHE A 390 0.34 -6.91 -29.16
N ALA A 391 1.08 -7.41 -28.16
CA ALA A 391 0.73 -8.61 -27.43
C ALA A 391 -0.54 -8.47 -26.57
N SER A 392 -0.82 -7.28 -26.05
CA SER A 392 -1.99 -7.02 -25.19
C SER A 392 -2.35 -5.54 -25.17
N PRO A 393 -3.61 -5.15 -24.96
CA PRO A 393 -3.95 -3.78 -24.60
C PRO A 393 -3.16 -3.32 -23.36
N PRO A 394 -2.77 -2.03 -23.26
CA PRO A 394 -1.88 -1.55 -22.21
C PRO A 394 -2.35 -1.84 -20.78
N GLU A 395 -3.65 -1.86 -20.52
CA GLU A 395 -4.26 -2.08 -19.20
C GLU A 395 -4.36 -3.55 -18.82
N GLN A 396 -4.20 -4.46 -19.78
CA GLN A 396 -4.28 -5.91 -19.56
C GLN A 396 -2.91 -6.49 -19.24
N SER A 397 -2.91 -7.55 -18.44
CA SER A 397 -1.69 -8.33 -18.24
C SER A 397 -1.16 -8.86 -19.57
N LEU A 398 0.16 -8.89 -19.71
CA LEU A 398 0.87 -9.42 -20.85
C LEU A 398 1.59 -10.69 -20.41
N GLU A 399 1.16 -11.84 -20.92
CA GLU A 399 1.90 -13.08 -20.75
C GLU A 399 3.07 -13.14 -21.73
N TRP A 400 4.27 -13.38 -21.21
CA TRP A 400 5.47 -13.48 -22.03
C TRP A 400 5.38 -14.61 -23.05
N SER A 401 5.74 -14.35 -24.32
CA SER A 401 5.73 -15.36 -25.38
C SER A 401 6.83 -15.13 -26.42
N ASP A 402 7.80 -16.04 -26.48
CA ASP A 402 8.89 -15.99 -27.47
C ASP A 402 8.37 -16.11 -28.92
N ALA A 403 7.34 -16.94 -29.14
CA ALA A 403 6.67 -17.03 -30.43
C ALA A 403 6.03 -15.70 -30.87
N GLY A 404 5.55 -14.92 -29.90
CA GLY A 404 5.04 -13.56 -30.13
C GLY A 404 6.14 -12.59 -30.58
N VAL A 405 7.33 -12.66 -29.95
CA VAL A 405 8.50 -11.86 -30.32
C VAL A 405 8.92 -12.14 -31.77
N GLU A 406 9.03 -13.42 -32.15
CA GLU A 406 9.36 -13.78 -33.53
C GLU A 406 8.30 -13.31 -34.54
N GLY A 407 7.02 -13.35 -34.15
CA GLY A 407 5.90 -12.83 -34.94
C GLY A 407 6.09 -11.36 -35.27
N ALA A 408 6.39 -10.53 -34.27
CA ALA A 408 6.70 -9.11 -34.45
C ALA A 408 7.92 -8.91 -35.37
N HIS A 409 8.97 -9.72 -35.22
CA HIS A 409 10.16 -9.63 -36.07
C HIS A 409 9.84 -9.94 -37.54
N ARG A 410 9.07 -11.01 -37.80
CA ARG A 410 8.63 -11.37 -39.16
C ARG A 410 7.78 -10.29 -39.79
N PHE A 411 6.92 -9.62 -39.03
CA PHE A 411 6.16 -8.48 -39.51
C PHE A 411 7.07 -7.32 -39.96
N LEU A 412 8.06 -6.95 -39.15
CA LEU A 412 9.02 -5.90 -39.51
C LEU A 412 9.85 -6.26 -40.74
N ARG A 413 10.30 -7.51 -40.87
CA ARG A 413 10.97 -7.99 -42.10
C ARG A 413 10.08 -7.91 -43.33
N ARG A 414 8.79 -8.23 -43.19
CA ARG A 414 7.81 -8.09 -44.27
C ARG A 414 7.64 -6.64 -44.68
N LEU A 415 7.48 -5.73 -43.71
CA LEU A 415 7.38 -4.29 -43.96
C LEU A 415 8.61 -3.77 -44.72
N TRP A 416 9.81 -4.14 -44.24
CA TRP A 416 11.06 -3.80 -44.90
C TRP A 416 11.09 -4.29 -46.36
N ARG A 417 10.77 -5.58 -46.58
CA ARG A 417 10.74 -6.16 -47.93
C ARG A 417 9.75 -5.44 -48.84
N THR A 418 8.55 -5.15 -48.35
CA THR A 418 7.52 -4.45 -49.13
C THR A 418 7.98 -3.06 -49.56
N VAL A 419 8.58 -2.28 -48.66
CA VAL A 419 9.12 -0.94 -48.99
C VAL A 419 10.30 -1.07 -49.97
N TYR A 420 11.20 -2.02 -49.72
CA TYR A 420 12.35 -2.27 -50.59
C TYR A 420 11.91 -2.62 -52.02
N GLU A 421 10.98 -3.56 -52.19
CA GLU A 421 10.44 -3.96 -53.49
C GLU A 421 9.73 -2.80 -54.20
N PHE A 422 8.91 -2.02 -53.47
CA PHE A 422 8.25 -0.84 -54.03
C PHE A 422 9.25 0.19 -54.57
N VAL A 423 10.32 0.48 -53.82
CA VAL A 423 11.39 1.41 -54.24
C VAL A 423 12.16 0.85 -55.44
N GLN A 424 12.49 -0.45 -55.45
CA GLN A 424 13.19 -1.08 -56.58
C GLN A 424 12.35 -1.08 -57.87
N ASN A 425 11.03 -1.15 -57.76
CA ASN A 425 10.10 -1.09 -58.90
C ASN A 425 9.76 0.35 -59.34
N GLY A 426 10.53 1.35 -58.89
CA GLY A 426 10.39 2.74 -59.34
C GLY A 426 9.26 3.53 -58.67
N GLY A 427 8.65 3.01 -57.60
CA GLY A 427 7.63 3.70 -56.83
C GLY A 427 6.27 3.87 -57.52
N SER A 428 6.03 3.21 -58.65
CA SER A 428 4.70 3.08 -59.25
C SER A 428 4.01 1.83 -58.71
N GLY A 429 2.90 2.03 -58.00
CA GLY A 429 2.08 0.97 -57.41
C GLY A 429 1.30 0.13 -58.41
#